data_AF-A0A1S5Y025-F1
#
_entry.id   AF-A0A1S5Y025-F1
#
_cell.length_a   1.000
_cell.length_b   1.000
_cell.length_c   1.000
_cell.angle_alpha   90.00
_cell.angle_beta   90.00
_cell.angle_gamma   90.00
#
_symmetry.space_group_name_H-M   'P 1'
#
loop_
_entity.id
_entity.type
_entity.pdbx_description
1 polymer ?
#
loop_
_entity_poly.entity_id
_entity_poly.type
_entity_poly.pdbx_seq_one_letter_code
_entity_poly.pdbx_strand_id
1 'polypeptide(L)' 'MEIIRELAGGKIEKKEYNVRDIMKQKKEDVALKPGDVIFVPHKKIKRGLGYYLSNVASPVFIFRALVPGAFF' A
#
# COMPACT_ATOMS: atom_id res chain seq x y z
N MET A 1 0.24 10.63 -3.44
CA MET A 1 0.56 11.82 -2.63
C MET A 1 -0.55 12.80 -2.87
N GLU A 2 -0.99 13.51 -1.86
CA GLU A 2 -2.04 14.51 -2.00
C GLU A 2 -1.48 15.87 -1.57
N ILE A 3 -1.89 16.92 -2.28
CA ILE A 3 -1.68 18.29 -1.86
C ILE A 3 -3.04 18.84 -1.48
N ILE A 4 -3.12 19.37 -0.27
CA ILE A 4 -4.30 19.99 0.31
C ILE A 4 -4.02 21.48 0.42
N ARG A 5 -4.89 22.31 -0.17
CA ARG A 5 -4.78 23.76 -0.17
C ARG A 5 -6.05 24.39 0.36
N GLU A 6 -5.90 25.36 1.24
CA GLU A 6 -6.99 26.26 1.60
C GLU A 6 -7.01 27.46 0.64
N LEU A 7 -8.16 27.69 0.03
CA LEU A 7 -8.44 28.82 -0.86
C LEU A 7 -9.15 29.93 -0.08
N ALA A 8 -9.18 31.13 -0.67
CA ALA A 8 -9.93 32.25 -0.10
C ALA A 8 -11.39 31.87 0.18
N GLY A 9 -11.89 32.23 1.36
CA GLY A 9 -13.24 31.89 1.81
C GLY A 9 -13.39 30.51 2.45
N GLY A 10 -12.30 29.90 2.93
CA GLY A 10 -12.33 28.64 3.69
C GLY A 10 -12.58 27.39 2.84
N LYS A 11 -12.49 27.50 1.51
CA LYS A 11 -12.69 26.36 0.61
C LYS A 11 -11.43 25.52 0.54
N ILE A 12 -11.55 24.22 0.75
CA ILE A 12 -10.41 23.30 0.67
C ILE A 12 -10.37 22.62 -0.71
N GLU A 13 -9.23 22.71 -1.39
CA GLU A 13 -8.92 21.97 -2.60
C GLU A 13 -8.00 20.79 -2.26
N LYS A 14 -8.38 19.58 -2.71
CA LYS A 14 -7.56 18.37 -2.56
C LYS A 14 -7.22 17.83 -3.94
N LYS A 15 -5.94 17.60 -4.19
CA LYS A 15 -5.47 17.09 -5.48
C LYS A 15 -4.48 15.95 -5.29
N GLU A 16 -4.78 14.83 -5.93
CA GLU A 16 -3.95 13.63 -5.89
C GLU A 16 -2.90 13.65 -7.01
N TYR A 17 -1.69 13.26 -6.64
CA TYR A 17 -0.51 13.19 -7.49
C TYR A 17 0.16 11.83 -7.39
N ASN A 18 0.51 11.28 -8.56
CA ASN A 18 1.38 10.12 -8.67
C ASN A 18 2.84 10.58 -8.74
N VAL A 19 3.51 10.54 -7.60
CA VAL A 19 4.92 10.94 -7.45
C VAL A 19 5.84 10.15 -8.39
N ARG A 20 5.51 8.89 -8.69
CA ARG A 20 6.34 8.06 -9.59
C ARG A 20 6.42 8.62 -11.01
N ASP A 21 5.33 9.22 -11.48
CA ASP A 21 5.29 9.77 -12.84
C ASP A 21 6.10 11.07 -12.91
N ILE A 22 6.03 11.89 -11.87
CA ILE A 22 6.81 13.12 -11.73
C ILE A 22 8.31 12.77 -11.66
N MET A 23 8.71 11.83 -10.79
CA MET A 23 10.11 11.39 -10.67
C MET A 23 10.68 10.78 -11.94
N LYS A 24 9.83 10.22 -12.81
CA LYS A 24 10.22 9.66 -14.12
C LYS A 24 10.14 10.68 -15.25
N GLN A 25 9.92 11.96 -14.95
CA GLN A 25 9.74 13.04 -15.92
C GLN A 25 8.61 12.76 -16.93
N LYS A 26 7.63 11.93 -16.56
CA LYS A 26 6.42 11.65 -17.37
C LYS A 26 5.32 12.68 -17.14
N LYS A 27 5.43 13.45 -16.05
CA LYS A 27 4.56 14.57 -15.71
C LYS A 27 5.42 15.73 -15.24
N GLU A 28 4.92 16.94 -15.48
CA GLU A 28 5.55 18.18 -15.02
C GLU A 28 5.56 18.26 -13.48
N ASP A 29 6.51 19.04 -12.98
CA ASP A 29 6.63 19.37 -11.57
C ASP A 29 5.44 20.20 -11.09
N VAL A 30 5.08 19.99 -9.83
CA VAL A 30 3.94 20.68 -9.22
C VAL A 30 4.43 21.88 -8.44
N ALA A 31 4.02 23.07 -8.85
CA ALA A 31 4.29 24.30 -8.11
C ALA A 31 3.51 24.32 -6.78
N LEU A 32 4.26 24.32 -5.67
CA LEU A 32 3.72 24.48 -4.32
C LEU A 32 3.47 25.96 -4.01
N LYS A 33 2.45 26.23 -3.20
CA LYS A 33 2.12 27.57 -2.70
C LYS A 33 2.24 27.61 -1.18
N PRO A 34 2.53 28.78 -0.57
CA PRO A 34 2.50 28.94 0.88
C PRO A 34 1.13 28.50 1.44
N GLY A 35 1.16 27.74 2.54
CA GLY A 35 -0.04 27.17 3.17
C GLY A 35 -0.49 25.81 2.61
N ASP A 36 0.19 25.28 1.58
CA ASP A 36 -0.08 23.91 1.13
C ASP A 36 0.35 22.87 2.16
N VAL A 37 -0.50 21.87 2.38
CA VAL A 37 -0.21 20.69 3.19
C VAL A 37 0.01 19.49 2.29
N ILE A 38 1.18 18.88 2.40
CA ILE A 38 1.55 17.68 1.64
C ILE A 38 1.25 16.44 2.48
N PHE A 39 0.38 15.58 1.96
CA PHE A 39 0.05 14.30 2.56
C PHE A 39 0.67 13.15 1.77
N VAL A 40 1.50 12.35 2.43
CA VAL A 40 2.11 11.14 1.86
C VAL A 40 1.47 9.92 2.52
N PRO A 41 0.62 9.17 1.82
CA PRO A 41 -0.02 8.00 2.40
C PRO A 41 1.02 6.91 2.70
N HIS A 42 0.89 6.26 3.85
CA HIS A 42 1.69 5.09 4.18
C HIS A 42 1.42 3.96 3.17
N LYS A 43 2.48 3.22 2.82
CA LYS A 43 2.37 2.04 1.97
C LYS A 43 1.49 1.00 2.68
N LYS A 44 0.24 0.83 2.23
CA LYS A 44 -0.59 -0.31 2.62
C LYS A 44 0.06 -1.57 2.07
N ILE A 45 0.72 -2.34 2.92
CA ILE A 45 1.22 -3.68 2.56
C ILE A 45 -0.03 -4.52 2.31
N LYS A 46 -0.35 -4.79 1.04
CA LYS A 46 -1.38 -5.77 0.70
C LYS A 46 -0.82 -7.14 1.11
N ARG A 47 -1.27 -7.69 2.24
CA ARG A 47 -1.05 -9.09 2.60
C ARG A 47 -1.85 -9.93 1.61
N GLY A 48 -1.21 -10.33 0.52
CA GLY A 48 -1.80 -11.18 -0.51
C GLY A 48 -1.92 -12.63 -0.06
N LEU A 49 -2.65 -13.43 -0.83
CA LEU A 49 -2.90 -14.84 -0.57
C LEU A 49 -1.62 -15.66 -0.31
N GLY A 50 -0.50 -15.32 -0.96
CA GLY A 50 0.80 -15.96 -0.74
C GLY A 50 1.36 -15.84 0.70
N TYR A 51 1.02 -14.76 1.41
CA TYR A 51 1.37 -14.59 2.84
C TYR A 51 0.59 -15.55 3.75
N TYR A 52 -0.63 -15.91 3.36
CA TYR A 52 -1.44 -16.88 4.09
C TYR A 52 -1.03 -18.32 3.74
N LEU A 53 -0.73 -18.58 2.46
CA LEU A 53 -0.30 -19.91 1.99
C LEU A 53 1.06 -20.34 2.54
N SER A 54 1.99 -19.41 2.83
CA SER A 54 3.29 -19.74 3.42
C SER A 54 3.18 -20.31 4.85
N ASN A 55 2.09 -20.04 5.58
CA ASN A 55 1.86 -20.55 6.94
C ASN A 55 1.11 -21.89 6.97
N VAL A 56 0.49 -22.31 5.85
CA VAL A 56 -0.17 -23.62 5.72
C VAL A 56 0.77 -24.70 5.18
N ALA A 57 1.94 -24.30 4.67
CA ALA A 57 3.08 -25.19 4.41
C ALA A 57 3.81 -25.64 5.69
N SER A 58 3.10 -25.68 6.82
CA SER A 58 3.60 -26.26 8.07
C SER A 58 3.82 -27.77 7.87
N PRO A 59 4.98 -28.32 8.26
CA PRO A 59 5.29 -29.75 8.15
C PRO A 59 4.28 -30.67 8.84
N VAL A 60 3.44 -30.12 9.73
CA VAL A 60 2.38 -30.84 10.46
C VAL A 60 1.37 -31.50 9.51
N PHE A 61 1.07 -30.90 8.35
CA PHE A 61 0.18 -31.52 7.36
C PHE A 61 0.84 -32.66 6.60
N ILE A 62 2.15 -32.58 6.33
CA ILE A 62 2.90 -33.62 5.62
C ILE A 62 3.02 -34.87 6.52
N PHE A 63 3.22 -34.69 7.83
CA PHE A 63 3.28 -35.83 8.77
C PHE A 63 1.99 -36.63 8.86
N ARG A 64 0.82 -36.01 8.65
CA ARG A 64 -0.49 -36.70 8.70
C ARG A 64 -0.80 -37.47 7.41
N ALA A 65 -0.11 -37.19 6.30
CA ALA A 65 -0.28 -37.90 5.03
C ALA A 65 0.73 -39.04 4.83
N LEU A 66 1.87 -39.03 5.53
CA LEU A 66 2.96 -39.98 5.31
C LEU A 66 2.85 -41.28 6.13
N VAL A 67 1.91 -41.38 7.07
CA VAL A 67 1.69 -42.61 7.86
C VAL A 67 0.21 -42.98 7.85
N PRO A 68 -0.27 -43.73 6.85
CA PRO A 68 -1.55 -44.39 6.94
C PRO A 68 -1.43 -45.57 7.91
N GLY A 69 -2.06 -45.48 9.09
CA GLY A 69 -2.29 -46.64 9.97
C GLY A 69 -1.66 -46.62 11.37
N ALA A 70 -1.09 -45.52 11.85
CA ALA A 70 -0.53 -45.47 13.20
C ALA A 70 -1.48 -44.81 14.22
N PHE A 71 -2.66 -45.38 14.48
CA PHE A 71 -3.42 -45.14 15.72
C PHE A 71 -4.42 -46.28 15.97
N PHE A 72 -4.29 -46.89 17.17
CA PHE A 72 -5.02 -48.04 17.76
C PHE A 72 -4.70 -49.44 17.24
#